data_AF-A0A3P6U0H9-F1
#
_entry.id   AF-A0A3P6U0H9-F1
#
_cell.length_a   1.000
_cell.length_b   1.000
_cell.length_c   1.000
_cell.angle_alpha   90.00
_cell.angle_beta   90.00
_cell.angle_gamma   90.00
#
_symmetry.space_group_name_H-M   'P 1'
#
loop_
_entity.id
_entity.type
_entity.pdbx_description
1 polymer ?
#
loop_
_entity_poly.entity_id
_entity_poly.type
_entity_poly.pdbx_seq_one_letter_code
_entity_poly.pdbx_strand_id
1 'polypeptide(L)'
;MMMALHEVDSDSMNEKQVQSWQTFFEEIQIHFNDGLATQRQNYLRKCLSKNEVETLTTIWRQIQAKYTEEDGSTRKCSTLLYEALQHYCQKKPKTNKYIRKLKEIADQTIDAMDKIIAAYDNNYGLAELTDRFDSYCYLCCTLGESPRTLWLAFNKGFERIISSKLDEDVIWAKQIWCKVTHILEQV
;
A
#
# COMPACT_ATOMS: atom_id res chain seq x y z
N MET A 1 17.01 -11.81 -15.08
CA MET A 1 18.40 -12.08 -14.64
C MET A 1 18.96 -13.37 -15.24
N MET A 2 18.29 -14.52 -15.11
CA MET A 2 18.69 -15.79 -15.78
C MET A 2 18.88 -15.67 -17.30
N MET A 3 17.99 -14.95 -18.02
CA MET A 3 18.17 -14.72 -19.47
C MET A 3 19.46 -13.96 -19.81
N ALA A 4 19.88 -13.02 -18.95
CA ALA A 4 21.07 -12.21 -19.19
C ALA A 4 22.38 -12.99 -18.96
N LEU A 5 22.37 -14.05 -18.15
CA LEU A 5 23.54 -14.91 -17.95
C LEU A 5 23.73 -15.91 -19.09
N HIS A 6 22.63 -16.39 -19.69
CA HIS A 6 22.67 -17.22 -20.89
C HIS A 6 23.10 -16.44 -22.15
N GLU A 7 22.82 -15.13 -22.20
CA GLU A 7 23.24 -14.26 -23.31
C GLU A 7 24.73 -13.86 -23.27
N VAL A 8 25.39 -13.97 -22.11
CA VAL A 8 26.78 -13.52 -21.95
C VAL A 8 27.80 -14.59 -22.33
N ASP A 9 27.47 -15.89 -22.24
CA ASP A 9 28.34 -16.95 -22.75
C ASP A 9 27.59 -18.30 -22.88
N SER A 10 26.92 -18.53 -24.01
CA SER A 10 26.15 -19.77 -24.23
C SER A 10 27.03 -21.02 -24.40
N ASP A 11 28.34 -20.86 -24.62
CA ASP A 11 29.26 -21.94 -24.99
C ASP A 11 30.33 -22.28 -23.92
N SER A 12 30.44 -21.54 -22.81
CA SER A 12 31.55 -21.75 -21.84
C SER A 12 31.16 -22.22 -20.43
N MET A 13 29.89 -22.07 -20.02
CA MET A 13 29.48 -22.45 -18.67
C MET A 13 29.02 -23.91 -18.59
N ASN A 14 29.73 -24.73 -17.82
CA ASN A 14 29.29 -26.08 -17.50
C ASN A 14 28.13 -26.07 -16.50
N GLU A 15 27.40 -27.18 -16.42
CA GLU A 15 26.23 -27.36 -15.57
C GLU A 15 26.51 -27.02 -14.09
N LYS A 16 27.70 -27.33 -13.58
CA LYS A 16 28.11 -26.99 -12.21
C LYS A 16 28.23 -25.49 -12.01
N GLN A 17 28.76 -24.76 -13.00
CA GLN A 17 28.83 -23.30 -12.92
C GLN A 17 27.44 -22.68 -12.94
N VAL A 18 26.54 -23.16 -13.81
CA VAL A 18 25.14 -22.69 -13.84
C VAL A 18 24.47 -22.92 -12.49
N GLN A 19 24.61 -24.11 -11.91
CA GLN A 19 24.06 -24.45 -10.60
C GLN A 19 24.63 -23.55 -9.49
N SER A 20 25.94 -23.33 -9.46
CA SER A 20 26.57 -22.43 -8.47
C SER A 20 26.03 -21.00 -8.55
N TRP A 21 25.82 -20.48 -9.77
CA TRP A 21 25.22 -19.15 -9.94
C TRP A 21 23.76 -19.12 -9.51
N GLN A 22 22.97 -20.15 -9.81
CA GLN A 22 21.58 -20.26 -9.33
C GLN A 22 21.53 -20.22 -7.80
N THR A 23 22.31 -21.07 -7.13
CA THR A 23 22.39 -21.09 -5.67
C THR A 23 22.84 -19.74 -5.11
N PHE A 24 23.84 -19.11 -5.70
CA PHE A 24 24.28 -17.78 -5.28
C PHE A 24 23.18 -16.72 -5.41
N PHE A 25 22.40 -16.72 -6.50
CA PHE A 25 21.30 -15.77 -6.66
C PHE A 25 20.12 -16.07 -5.74
N GLU A 26 19.84 -17.34 -5.47
CA GLU A 26 18.84 -17.76 -4.48
C GLU A 26 19.25 -17.27 -3.07
N GLU A 27 20.50 -17.46 -2.67
CA GLU A 27 21.04 -16.97 -1.39
C GLU A 27 20.97 -15.44 -1.30
N ILE A 28 21.38 -14.73 -2.35
CA ILE A 28 21.22 -13.27 -2.45
C ILE A 28 19.75 -12.90 -2.25
N GLN A 29 18.84 -13.53 -2.98
CA GLN A 29 17.43 -13.22 -2.93
C GLN A 29 16.84 -13.45 -1.53
N ILE A 30 17.21 -14.54 -0.86
CA ILE A 30 16.81 -14.84 0.52
C ILE A 30 17.29 -13.73 1.46
N HIS A 31 18.59 -13.43 1.46
CA HIS A 31 19.15 -12.41 2.35
C HIS A 31 18.60 -11.00 2.08
N PHE A 32 18.36 -10.64 0.83
CA PHE A 32 17.70 -9.38 0.48
C PHE A 32 16.26 -9.34 1.03
N ASN A 33 15.49 -10.42 0.86
CA ASN A 33 14.12 -10.49 1.37
C ASN A 33 14.07 -10.42 2.90
N ASP A 34 14.98 -11.09 3.61
CA ASP A 34 15.09 -11.03 5.07
C ASP A 34 15.42 -9.61 5.56
N GLY A 35 16.35 -8.95 4.86
CA GLY A 35 16.69 -7.54 5.12
C GLY A 35 15.50 -6.61 4.91
N LEU A 36 14.76 -6.78 3.83
CA LEU A 36 13.54 -6.01 3.54
C LEU A 36 12.44 -6.26 4.57
N ALA A 37 12.20 -7.52 4.95
CA ALA A 37 11.24 -7.88 5.99
C ALA A 37 11.57 -7.22 7.33
N THR A 38 12.86 -7.23 7.70
CA THR A 38 13.36 -6.56 8.90
C THR A 38 13.15 -5.04 8.84
N GLN A 39 13.41 -4.41 7.69
CA GLN A 39 13.19 -2.97 7.51
C GLN A 39 11.71 -2.60 7.62
N ARG A 40 10.82 -3.36 6.97
CA ARG A 40 9.35 -3.17 7.06
C ARG A 40 8.85 -3.28 8.49
N GLN A 41 9.26 -4.33 9.20
CA GLN A 41 8.90 -4.53 10.61
C GLN A 41 9.39 -3.39 11.50
N ASN A 42 10.64 -2.94 11.32
CA ASN A 42 11.18 -1.82 12.07
C ASN A 42 10.44 -0.50 11.79
N TYR A 43 10.03 -0.27 10.54
CA TYR A 43 9.21 0.88 10.19
C TYR A 43 7.83 0.80 10.84
N LEU A 44 7.10 -0.31 10.68
CA LEU A 44 5.74 -0.48 11.21
C LEU A 44 5.68 -0.32 12.73
N ARG A 45 6.71 -0.74 13.46
CA ARG A 45 6.84 -0.53 14.92
C ARG A 45 6.93 0.94 15.34
N LYS A 46 7.44 1.82 14.47
CA LYS A 46 7.83 3.20 14.84
C LYS A 46 7.11 4.30 14.05
N CYS A 47 6.38 3.95 13.00
CA CYS A 47 5.84 4.90 12.03
C CYS A 47 4.80 5.87 12.62
N LEU A 48 4.02 5.43 13.61
CA LEU A 48 3.00 6.23 14.29
C LEU A 48 3.21 6.23 15.80
N SER A 49 3.16 7.42 16.39
CA SER A 49 3.06 7.61 17.84
C SER A 49 1.61 7.50 18.32
N LYS A 50 1.42 7.26 19.62
CA LYS A 50 0.10 7.17 20.24
C LYS A 50 -0.78 8.39 19.94
N ASN A 51 -0.22 9.59 20.09
CA ASN A 51 -0.93 10.84 19.80
C ASN A 51 -1.35 10.93 18.32
N GLU A 52 -0.50 10.48 17.39
CA GLU A 52 -0.83 10.47 15.97
C GLU A 52 -1.97 9.50 15.66
N VAL A 53 -2.01 8.33 16.31
CA VAL A 53 -3.11 7.37 16.15
C VAL A 53 -4.42 7.87 16.75
N GLU A 54 -4.39 8.47 17.93
CA GLU A 54 -5.58 9.10 18.55
C GLU A 54 -6.14 10.21 17.66
N THR A 55 -5.25 11.01 17.09
CA THR A 55 -5.60 12.07 16.17
C THR A 55 -6.18 11.52 14.86
N LEU A 56 -5.52 10.52 14.25
CA LEU A 56 -6.02 9.81 13.07
C LEU A 56 -7.41 9.23 13.31
N THR A 57 -7.59 8.56 14.45
CA THR A 57 -8.87 7.97 14.87
C THR A 57 -9.97 9.02 14.95
N THR A 58 -9.65 10.17 15.54
CA THR A 58 -10.60 11.28 15.71
C THR A 58 -11.03 11.85 14.36
N ILE A 59 -10.07 12.17 13.48
CA ILE A 59 -10.38 12.66 12.13
C ILE A 59 -11.17 11.62 11.34
N TRP A 60 -10.74 10.36 11.39
CA TRP A 60 -11.36 9.29 10.62
C TRP A 60 -12.83 9.10 11.01
N ARG A 61 -13.13 9.11 12.32
CA ARG A 61 -14.52 9.07 12.81
C ARG A 61 -15.34 10.27 12.36
N GLN A 62 -14.77 11.46 12.31
CA GLN A 62 -15.46 12.65 11.82
C GLN A 62 -15.76 12.58 10.31
N ILE A 63 -14.84 12.01 9.52
CA ILE A 63 -15.04 11.74 8.09
C ILE A 63 -16.16 10.71 7.91
N GLN A 64 -16.10 9.59 8.64
CA GLN A 64 -17.12 8.54 8.61
C GLN A 64 -18.49 9.10 8.98
N ALA A 65 -18.59 9.89 10.06
CA ALA A 65 -19.85 10.50 10.48
C ALA A 65 -20.46 11.39 9.39
N LYS A 66 -19.66 12.28 8.80
CA LYS A 66 -20.12 13.18 7.72
C LYS A 66 -20.71 12.40 6.54
N TYR A 67 -19.99 11.41 6.04
CA TYR A 67 -20.45 10.67 4.86
C TYR A 67 -21.57 9.67 5.18
N THR A 68 -21.65 9.20 6.41
CA THR A 68 -22.80 8.42 6.87
C THR A 68 -24.06 9.28 6.95
N GLU A 69 -23.94 10.53 7.41
CA GLU A 69 -25.06 11.49 7.42
C GLU A 69 -25.48 11.93 6.00
N GLU A 70 -24.52 12.14 5.09
CA GLU A 70 -24.81 12.56 3.70
C GLU A 70 -25.35 11.43 2.81
N ASP A 71 -24.75 10.24 2.87
CA ASP A 71 -24.96 9.17 1.86
C ASP A 71 -25.23 7.79 2.49
N GLY A 72 -25.41 7.72 3.81
CA GLY A 72 -25.68 6.46 4.53
C GLY A 72 -24.52 5.46 4.56
N SER A 73 -23.32 5.83 4.07
CA SER A 73 -22.16 4.95 4.02
C SER A 73 -20.84 5.69 3.75
N THR A 74 -19.71 5.02 3.97
CA THR A 74 -18.36 5.50 3.57
C THR A 74 -18.10 5.40 2.05
N ARG A 75 -19.11 5.07 1.24
CA ARG A 75 -19.00 4.86 -0.21
C ARG A 75 -18.46 6.07 -0.96
N LYS A 76 -18.67 7.28 -0.45
CA LYS A 76 -18.10 8.50 -1.02
C LYS A 76 -16.58 8.54 -0.90
N CYS A 77 -16.01 8.05 0.22
CA CYS A 77 -14.57 7.89 0.36
C CYS A 77 -14.01 6.93 -0.68
N SER A 78 -14.63 5.75 -0.85
CA SER A 78 -14.23 4.79 -1.87
C SER A 78 -14.33 5.37 -3.28
N THR A 79 -15.35 6.19 -3.54
CA THR A 79 -15.55 6.85 -4.84
C THR A 79 -14.42 7.84 -5.13
N LEU A 80 -14.07 8.71 -4.18
CA LEU A 80 -12.96 9.66 -4.31
C LEU A 80 -11.61 8.95 -4.54
N LEU A 81 -11.39 7.85 -3.83
CA LEU A 81 -10.18 7.04 -3.99
C LEU A 81 -10.16 6.32 -5.34
N TYR A 82 -11.29 5.78 -5.78
CA TYR A 82 -11.45 5.17 -7.10
C TYR A 82 -11.16 6.17 -8.23
N GLU A 83 -11.65 7.40 -8.14
CA GLU A 83 -11.36 8.44 -9.13
C GLU A 83 -9.87 8.77 -9.21
N ALA A 84 -9.19 8.84 -8.06
CA ALA A 84 -7.74 9.02 -8.02
C ALA A 84 -7.01 7.83 -8.67
N LEU A 85 -7.40 6.61 -8.34
CA LEU A 85 -6.89 5.38 -8.97
C LEU A 85 -7.13 5.39 -10.49
N GLN A 86 -8.31 5.79 -10.96
CA GLN A 86 -8.58 5.90 -12.39
C GLN A 86 -7.69 6.93 -13.09
N HIS A 87 -7.41 8.06 -12.42
CA HIS A 87 -6.59 9.14 -12.96
C HIS A 87 -5.13 8.73 -13.14
N TYR A 88 -4.54 8.05 -12.16
CA TYR A 88 -3.13 7.63 -12.20
C TYR A 88 -2.90 6.29 -12.91
N CYS A 89 -3.82 5.33 -12.76
CA CYS A 89 -3.70 3.99 -13.36
C CYS A 89 -4.25 4.01 -14.81
N GLN A 90 -3.54 4.72 -15.69
CA GLN A 90 -3.95 4.98 -17.08
C GLN A 90 -3.61 3.83 -18.04
N LYS A 91 -4.20 2.64 -17.84
CA LYS A 91 -4.16 1.60 -18.89
C LYS A 91 -5.29 1.80 -19.88
N LYS A 92 -4.98 1.96 -21.17
CA LYS A 92 -5.97 1.86 -22.27
C LYS A 92 -5.72 0.58 -23.07
N PRO A 93 -6.76 -0.22 -23.36
CA PRO A 93 -8.15 -0.08 -22.92
C PRO A 93 -8.41 -0.65 -21.50
N LYS A 94 -9.24 0.03 -20.69
CA LYS A 94 -9.67 -0.46 -19.37
C LYS A 94 -10.74 -1.54 -19.56
N THR A 95 -10.38 -2.82 -19.39
CA THR A 95 -11.35 -3.91 -19.40
C THR A 95 -12.31 -3.81 -18.20
N ASN A 96 -13.51 -4.39 -18.29
CA ASN A 96 -14.45 -4.46 -17.17
C ASN A 96 -13.81 -5.10 -15.92
N LYS A 97 -12.96 -6.11 -16.11
CA LYS A 97 -12.18 -6.76 -15.04
C LYS A 97 -11.24 -5.76 -14.35
N TYR A 98 -10.53 -4.93 -15.12
CA TYR A 98 -9.64 -3.91 -14.57
C TYR A 98 -10.40 -2.83 -13.80
N ILE A 99 -11.54 -2.36 -14.34
CA ILE A 99 -12.42 -1.41 -13.66
C ILE A 99 -12.92 -1.96 -12.32
N ARG A 100 -13.34 -3.23 -12.28
CA ARG A 100 -13.77 -3.89 -11.05
C ARG A 100 -12.64 -3.96 -10.02
N LYS A 101 -11.43 -4.33 -10.44
CA LYS A 101 -10.26 -4.36 -9.55
C LYS A 101 -9.95 -3.00 -8.94
N LEU A 102 -9.99 -1.92 -9.73
CA LEU A 102 -9.76 -0.57 -9.20
C LEU A 102 -10.80 -0.18 -8.14
N LYS A 103 -12.07 -0.55 -8.31
CA LYS A 103 -13.11 -0.32 -7.31
C LYS A 103 -12.85 -1.12 -6.04
N GLU A 104 -12.52 -2.40 -6.19
CA GLU A 104 -12.22 -3.29 -5.08
C GLU A 104 -10.99 -2.83 -4.28
N ILE A 105 -9.94 -2.35 -4.96
CA ILE A 105 -8.77 -1.73 -4.30
C ILE A 105 -9.19 -0.47 -3.55
N ALA A 106 -10.05 0.36 -4.14
CA ALA A 106 -10.53 1.57 -3.46
C ALA A 106 -11.29 1.21 -2.18
N ASP A 107 -12.23 0.27 -2.25
CA ASP A 107 -13.00 -0.17 -1.08
C ASP A 107 -12.09 -0.75 0.01
N GLN A 108 -11.20 -1.69 -0.35
CA GLN A 108 -10.29 -2.29 0.63
C GLN A 108 -9.28 -1.30 1.22
N THR A 109 -8.87 -0.27 0.48
CA THR A 109 -7.99 0.77 1.00
C THR A 109 -8.71 1.69 2.00
N ILE A 110 -10.00 1.93 1.80
CA ILE A 110 -10.83 2.64 2.79
C ILE A 110 -11.01 1.79 4.05
N ASP A 111 -11.32 0.50 3.89
CA ASP A 111 -11.44 -0.44 5.01
C ASP A 111 -10.10 -0.65 5.75
N ALA A 112 -8.97 -0.48 5.04
CA ALA A 112 -7.64 -0.57 5.63
C ALA A 112 -7.43 0.45 6.76
N MET A 113 -8.12 1.59 6.72
CA MET A 113 -8.03 2.61 7.75
C MET A 113 -8.46 2.09 9.11
N ASP A 114 -9.61 1.43 9.16
CA ASP A 114 -10.15 0.85 10.40
C ASP A 114 -9.22 -0.26 10.90
N LYS A 115 -8.64 -1.06 9.99
CA LYS A 115 -7.67 -2.11 10.34
C LYS A 115 -6.37 -1.53 10.91
N ILE A 116 -5.83 -0.47 10.32
CA ILE A 116 -4.61 0.21 10.80
C ILE A 116 -4.85 0.76 12.20
N ILE A 117 -5.97 1.47 12.41
CA ILE A 117 -6.32 2.04 13.71
C ILE A 117 -6.50 0.93 14.76
N ALA A 118 -7.22 -0.15 14.42
CA ALA A 118 -7.49 -1.24 15.34
C ALA A 118 -6.27 -2.13 15.64
N ALA A 119 -5.27 -2.16 14.76
CA ALA A 119 -4.07 -2.96 14.93
C ALA A 119 -2.97 -2.25 15.74
N TYR A 120 -3.10 -0.95 15.99
CA TYR A 120 -2.07 -0.21 16.72
C TYR A 120 -1.96 -0.66 18.17
N ASP A 121 -0.73 -1.02 18.58
CA ASP A 121 -0.37 -1.33 19.94
C ASP A 121 0.68 -0.35 20.48
N ASN A 122 0.54 0.07 21.74
CA ASN A 122 1.44 1.06 22.35
C ASN A 122 2.89 0.57 22.51
N ASN A 123 3.11 -0.74 22.58
CA ASN A 123 4.43 -1.35 22.76
C ASN A 123 5.02 -1.84 21.44
N TYR A 124 4.17 -2.30 20.50
CA TYR A 124 4.59 -2.96 19.27
C TYR A 124 4.23 -2.21 17.98
N GLY A 125 3.56 -1.05 18.07
CA GLY A 125 3.16 -0.24 16.92
C GLY A 125 2.23 -1.01 16.00
N LEU A 126 2.60 -1.14 14.72
CA LEU A 126 1.84 -1.87 13.69
C LEU A 126 2.54 -3.16 13.22
N ALA A 127 3.36 -3.79 14.04
CA ALA A 127 4.14 -4.98 13.65
C ALA A 127 3.28 -6.16 13.14
N GLU A 128 2.07 -6.30 13.68
CA GLU A 128 1.09 -7.36 13.37
C GLU A 128 0.24 -7.06 12.13
N LEU A 129 0.53 -5.96 11.42
CA LEU A 129 -0.30 -5.48 10.33
C LEU A 129 -0.08 -6.28 9.04
N THR A 130 1.15 -6.74 8.79
CA THR A 130 1.56 -7.44 7.56
C THR A 130 0.64 -8.62 7.25
N ASP A 131 0.39 -9.48 8.24
CA ASP A 131 -0.42 -10.70 8.08
C ASP A 131 -1.92 -10.43 7.86
N ARG A 132 -2.37 -9.17 8.04
CA ARG A 132 -3.78 -8.76 7.91
C ARG A 132 -4.12 -8.25 6.51
N PHE A 133 -3.13 -8.09 5.62
CA PHE A 133 -3.28 -7.47 4.30
C PHE A 133 -2.95 -8.38 3.12
N ASP A 134 -2.66 -9.68 3.30
CA ASP A 134 -2.33 -10.60 2.20
C ASP A 134 -3.28 -10.53 0.99
N SER A 135 -4.59 -10.54 1.23
CA SER A 135 -5.60 -10.44 0.17
C SER A 135 -5.57 -9.09 -0.56
N TYR A 136 -5.26 -8.02 0.16
CA TYR A 136 -5.15 -6.67 -0.39
C TYR A 136 -3.88 -6.53 -1.24
N CYS A 137 -2.75 -7.03 -0.73
CA CYS A 137 -1.47 -7.01 -1.42
C CYS A 137 -1.54 -7.83 -2.71
N TYR A 138 -2.15 -9.02 -2.66
CA TYR A 138 -2.42 -9.82 -3.86
C TYR A 138 -3.25 -9.05 -4.90
N LEU A 139 -4.31 -8.37 -4.47
CA LEU A 139 -5.16 -7.59 -5.36
C LEU A 139 -4.36 -6.46 -6.06
N CYS A 140 -3.54 -5.72 -5.30
CA CYS A 140 -2.66 -4.67 -5.82
C CYS A 140 -1.61 -5.22 -6.80
N CYS A 141 -0.94 -6.33 -6.47
CA CYS A 141 0.05 -6.96 -7.36
C CYS A 141 -0.57 -7.40 -8.69
N THR A 142 -1.80 -7.94 -8.68
CA THR A 142 -2.46 -8.40 -9.91
C THR A 142 -3.08 -7.28 -10.75
N LEU A 143 -3.03 -6.02 -10.31
CA LEU A 143 -3.38 -4.85 -11.12
C LEU A 143 -2.28 -4.54 -12.16
N GLY A 144 -1.03 -4.91 -11.85
CA GLY A 144 0.14 -4.68 -12.69
C GLY A 144 0.47 -3.19 -12.84
N GLU A 145 0.14 -2.37 -11.85
CA GLU A 145 0.62 -1.00 -11.73
C GLU A 145 1.88 -0.97 -10.87
N SER A 146 2.74 0.02 -11.07
CA SER A 146 3.91 0.18 -10.22
C SER A 146 3.51 0.60 -8.80
N PRO A 147 4.25 0.21 -7.74
CA PRO A 147 4.00 0.68 -6.37
C PRO A 147 3.95 2.21 -6.29
N ARG A 148 4.81 2.91 -7.04
CA ARG A 148 4.82 4.38 -7.12
C ARG A 148 3.51 4.94 -7.68
N THR A 149 2.93 4.31 -8.70
CA THR A 149 1.64 4.73 -9.27
C THR A 149 0.52 4.62 -8.24
N LEU A 150 0.48 3.50 -7.52
CA LEU A 150 -0.50 3.25 -6.45
C LEU A 150 -0.31 4.26 -5.31
N TRP A 151 0.92 4.49 -4.88
CA TRP A 151 1.23 5.47 -3.84
C TRP A 151 0.74 6.88 -4.21
N LEU A 152 0.97 7.34 -5.45
CA LEU A 152 0.46 8.63 -5.92
C LEU A 152 -1.07 8.68 -5.92
N ALA A 153 -1.72 7.61 -6.40
CA ALA A 153 -3.17 7.50 -6.41
C ALA A 153 -3.77 7.55 -5.00
N PHE A 154 -3.19 6.80 -4.06
CA PHE A 154 -3.66 6.75 -2.68
C PHE A 154 -3.49 8.09 -1.98
N ASN A 155 -2.33 8.74 -2.10
CA ASN A 155 -2.12 10.07 -1.52
C ASN A 155 -3.12 11.07 -2.08
N LYS A 156 -3.38 11.05 -3.40
CA LYS A 156 -4.36 11.95 -4.00
C LYS A 156 -5.80 11.66 -3.55
N GLY A 157 -6.15 10.39 -3.40
CA GLY A 157 -7.46 9.97 -2.90
C GLY A 157 -7.68 10.42 -1.46
N PHE A 158 -6.71 10.17 -0.57
CA PHE A 158 -6.78 10.63 0.82
C PHE A 158 -6.82 12.15 0.91
N GLU A 159 -5.99 12.87 0.15
CA GLU A 159 -6.05 14.33 0.07
C GLU A 159 -7.47 14.83 -0.21
N ARG A 160 -8.14 14.28 -1.23
CA ARG A 160 -9.52 14.64 -1.59
C ARG A 160 -10.51 14.34 -0.46
N ILE A 161 -10.37 13.20 0.22
CA ILE A 161 -11.22 12.82 1.35
C ILE A 161 -11.06 13.82 2.49
N ILE A 162 -9.83 14.22 2.80
CA ILE A 162 -9.51 15.13 3.90
C ILE A 162 -9.97 16.56 3.60
N SER A 163 -9.66 17.06 2.41
CA SER A 163 -10.04 18.41 1.96
C SER A 163 -11.55 18.60 1.92
N SER A 164 -12.32 17.52 1.89
CA SER A 164 -13.77 17.61 2.04
C SER A 164 -14.22 18.00 3.46
N LYS A 165 -13.35 17.87 4.48
CA LYS A 165 -13.72 17.97 5.91
C LYS A 165 -12.89 18.95 6.72
N LEU A 166 -11.59 19.04 6.45
CA LEU A 166 -10.69 19.98 7.11
C LEU A 166 -10.53 21.21 6.21
N ASP A 167 -10.74 22.40 6.78
CA ASP A 167 -10.32 23.64 6.12
C ASP A 167 -8.85 23.52 5.71
N GLU A 168 -8.51 23.99 4.51
CA GLU A 168 -7.47 23.48 3.60
C GLU A 168 -6.01 23.37 4.12
N ASP A 169 -5.71 23.76 5.37
CA ASP A 169 -4.34 24.02 5.84
C ASP A 169 -3.86 23.19 7.03
N VAL A 170 -4.45 22.00 7.24
CA VAL A 170 -3.98 21.10 8.28
C VAL A 170 -2.76 20.29 7.80
N ILE A 171 -1.59 20.94 7.76
CA ILE A 171 -0.29 20.33 7.36
C ILE A 171 -0.04 19.01 8.10
N TRP A 172 -0.37 18.95 9.39
CA TRP A 172 -0.17 17.75 10.20
C TRP A 172 -1.08 16.60 9.78
N ALA A 173 -2.31 16.89 9.31
CA ALA A 173 -3.19 15.86 8.80
C ALA A 173 -2.57 15.26 7.54
N LYS A 174 -2.14 16.10 6.58
CA LYS A 174 -1.44 15.64 5.37
C LYS A 174 -0.25 14.72 5.70
N GLN A 175 0.54 15.05 6.72
CA GLN A 175 1.65 14.20 7.18
C GLN A 175 1.20 12.83 7.70
N ILE A 176 0.16 12.77 8.55
CA ILE A 176 -0.39 11.51 9.06
C ILE A 176 -0.91 10.64 7.89
N TRP A 177 -1.57 11.23 6.91
CA TRP A 177 -2.08 10.49 5.75
C TRP A 177 -0.99 10.01 4.79
N CYS A 178 0.11 10.77 4.63
CA CYS A 178 1.30 10.27 3.96
C CYS A 178 1.92 9.07 4.69
N LYS A 179 1.87 9.04 6.03
CA LYS A 179 2.31 7.87 6.79
C LYS A 179 1.39 6.67 6.56
N VAL A 180 0.07 6.88 6.52
CA VAL A 180 -0.91 5.84 6.17
C VAL A 180 -0.61 5.23 4.79
N THR A 181 -0.36 6.05 3.77
CA THR A 181 -0.03 5.52 2.43
C THR A 181 1.29 4.77 2.41
N HIS A 182 2.27 5.18 3.23
CA HIS A 182 3.52 4.46 3.35
C HIS A 182 3.38 3.16 4.17
N ILE A 183 2.50 3.11 5.17
CA ILE A 183 2.13 1.87 5.87
C ILE A 183 1.54 0.86 4.89
N LEU A 184 0.63 1.29 4.02
CA LEU A 184 0.05 0.44 2.97
C LEU A 184 1.07 -0.08 1.94
N GLU A 185 2.21 0.61 1.80
CA GLU A 185 3.33 0.16 0.97
C GLU A 185 4.23 -0.86 1.69
N GLN A 186 4.26 -0.85 3.03
CA GLN A 186 5.10 -1.76 3.82
C GLN A 186 4.44 -3.11 4.10
N VAL A 187 3.10 -3.19 4.01
CA VAL A 187 2.33 -4.43 4.21
C VAL A 187 2.17 -5.24 2.93
#